data_AF-A0A853GIY8-F1
#
_entry.id   AF-A0A853GIY8-F1
#
_cell.length_a   1.000
_cell.length_b   1.000
_cell.length_c   1.000
_cell.angle_alpha   90.00
_cell.angle_beta   90.00
_cell.angle_gamma   90.00
#
_symmetry.space_group_name_H-M   'P 1'
#
loop_
_entity.id
_entity.type
_entity.pdbx_description
1 polymer ?
#
loop_
_entity_poly.entity_id
_entity_poly.type
_entity_poly.pdbx_seq_one_letter_code
_entity_poly.pdbx_strand_id
1 'polypeptide(L)'
;MSNTAPTLAFNFAQNSQKPATFPKAPVFPAGFVPNAGDGITFPGSDDIYVVVSRVFSFNEQGAASIFLNMALAADAAQANR
;
A
#
# COMPACT_ATOMS: atom_id res chain seq x y z
N MET A 1 -6.88 -12.23 -24.95
CA MET A 1 -6.17 -12.55 -23.70
C MET A 1 -6.80 -11.71 -22.60
N SER A 2 -7.32 -12.32 -21.53
CA SER A 2 -7.87 -11.58 -20.40
C SER A 2 -6.70 -10.93 -19.66
N ASN A 3 -6.62 -9.60 -19.69
CA ASN A 3 -5.56 -8.86 -19.01
C ASN A 3 -5.94 -8.76 -17.54
N THR A 4 -5.62 -9.79 -16.75
CA THR A 4 -5.85 -9.77 -15.31
C THR A 4 -4.89 -8.75 -14.72
N ALA A 5 -5.38 -7.52 -14.53
CA ALA A 5 -4.59 -6.46 -13.95
C ALA A 5 -4.13 -6.87 -12.55
N PRO A 6 -2.88 -6.56 -12.15
CA PRO A 6 -2.42 -6.86 -10.81
C PRO A 6 -3.33 -6.20 -9.78
N THR A 7 -3.72 -6.96 -8.76
CA THR A 7 -4.60 -6.46 -7.69
C THR A 7 -3.76 -5.84 -6.58
N LEU A 8 -4.10 -4.64 -6.14
CA LEU A 8 -3.37 -3.92 -5.11
C LEU A 8 -4.15 -3.91 -3.80
N ALA A 9 -3.48 -4.28 -2.71
CA ALA A 9 -4.03 -4.27 -1.36
C ALA A 9 -3.13 -3.43 -0.43
N PHE A 10 -3.76 -2.68 0.47
CA PHE A 10 -3.08 -1.89 1.49
C PHE A 10 -3.35 -2.54 2.84
N ASN A 11 -2.28 -2.88 3.55
CA ASN A 11 -2.34 -3.44 4.88
C ASN A 11 -1.77 -2.41 5.86
N PHE A 12 -2.60 -1.86 6.72
CA PHE A 12 -2.16 -0.88 7.72
C PHE A 12 -1.67 -1.62 8.96
N ALA A 13 -0.45 -1.32 9.41
CA ALA A 13 0.16 -1.94 10.58
C ALA A 13 -0.72 -1.73 11.84
N GLN A 14 -0.59 -2.63 12.84
CA GLN A 14 -1.15 -2.40 14.17
C GLN A 14 -0.63 -1.03 14.66
N ASN A 15 -1.55 -0.11 14.99
CA ASN A 15 -1.35 1.31 15.36
C ASN A 15 -1.55 2.35 14.26
N SER A 16 -1.47 1.96 12.98
CA SER A 16 -1.80 2.87 11.89
C SER A 16 -3.29 2.79 11.57
N GLN A 17 -4.03 3.86 11.86
CA GLN A 17 -5.45 3.92 11.52
C GLN A 17 -5.62 3.97 10.00
N LYS A 18 -6.56 3.17 9.47
CA LYS A 18 -6.96 3.28 8.07
C LYS A 18 -7.50 4.70 7.81
N PRO A 19 -7.09 5.38 6.73
CA PRO A 19 -7.62 6.70 6.39
C PRO A 19 -9.14 6.68 6.27
N ALA A 20 -9.80 7.72 6.79
CA ALA A 20 -11.26 7.86 6.72
C ALA A 20 -11.80 7.81 5.28
N THR A 21 -11.01 8.33 4.36
CA THR A 21 -11.31 8.55 2.94
C THR A 21 -10.41 7.67 2.09
N PHE A 22 -10.60 6.36 2.24
CA PHE A 22 -9.86 5.36 1.49
C PHE A 22 -10.55 5.05 0.14
N PRO A 23 -9.87 5.20 -1.02
CA PRO A 23 -10.46 4.86 -2.30
C PRO A 23 -10.75 3.36 -2.40
N LYS A 24 -11.92 2.98 -2.91
CA LYS A 24 -12.29 1.55 -3.08
C LYS A 24 -11.39 0.82 -4.09
N ALA A 25 -10.84 1.53 -5.07
CA ALA A 25 -9.97 1.00 -6.11
C ALA A 25 -8.91 2.05 -6.49
N PRO A 26 -7.81 2.17 -5.72
CA PRO A 26 -6.71 3.08 -6.07
C PRO A 26 -6.06 2.64 -7.38
N VAL A 27 -5.71 3.61 -8.22
CA VAL A 27 -5.05 3.39 -9.51
C VAL A 27 -3.72 4.12 -9.50
N PHE A 28 -2.65 3.42 -9.92
CA PHE A 28 -1.35 4.03 -10.15
C PHE A 28 -1.11 4.24 -11.65
N PRO A 29 -0.33 5.26 -12.03
CA PRO A 29 0.17 5.39 -13.39
C PRO A 29 0.87 4.10 -13.85
N ALA A 30 0.78 3.80 -15.14
CA ALA A 30 1.44 2.63 -15.71
C ALA A 30 2.95 2.66 -15.43
N GLY A 31 3.50 1.54 -14.96
CA GLY A 31 4.91 1.42 -14.60
C GLY A 31 5.28 1.95 -13.21
N PHE A 32 4.32 2.51 -12.45
CA PHE A 32 4.55 2.96 -11.09
C PHE A 32 4.02 1.97 -10.06
N VAL A 33 4.92 1.51 -9.17
CA VAL A 33 4.57 0.72 -7.99
C VAL A 33 5.34 1.34 -6.81
N PRO A 34 4.67 1.77 -5.73
CA PRO A 34 5.35 2.30 -4.55
C PRO A 34 6.41 1.33 -4.03
N ASN A 35 7.54 1.85 -3.56
CA ASN A 35 8.65 1.14 -2.93
C ASN A 35 8.61 1.27 -1.40
N ALA A 36 9.36 0.43 -0.71
CA ALA A 36 9.55 0.60 0.73
C ALA A 36 10.24 1.94 1.01
N GLY A 37 9.73 2.69 1.99
CA GLY A 37 10.14 4.06 2.30
C GLY A 37 9.33 5.14 1.59
N ASP A 38 8.56 4.81 0.55
CA ASP A 38 7.71 5.81 -0.12
C ASP A 38 6.59 6.28 0.80
N GLY A 39 6.33 7.59 0.80
CA GLY A 39 5.20 8.20 1.50
C GLY A 39 3.96 8.25 0.61
N ILE A 40 2.81 7.88 1.16
CA ILE A 40 1.50 7.90 0.50
C ILE A 40 0.55 8.72 1.37
N THR A 41 -0.07 9.74 0.76
CA THR A 41 -1.15 10.54 1.35
C THR A 41 -2.48 10.12 0.74
N PHE A 42 -3.53 10.09 1.55
CA PHE A 42 -4.88 9.79 1.07
C PHE A 42 -5.73 11.07 1.06
N PRO A 43 -6.63 11.26 0.06
CA PRO A 43 -7.46 12.45 0.01
C PRO A 43 -8.23 12.63 1.32
N GLY A 44 -8.24 13.80 1.94
CA GLY A 44 -8.97 14.03 3.20
C GLY A 44 -8.28 13.53 4.47
N SER A 45 -7.00 13.14 4.39
CA SER A 45 -6.13 12.87 5.53
C SER A 45 -4.87 13.74 5.43
N ASP A 46 -4.44 14.32 6.54
CA ASP A 46 -3.17 15.05 6.66
C ASP A 46 -2.00 14.10 6.99
N ASP A 47 -2.28 12.82 7.17
CA ASP A 47 -1.30 11.82 7.55
C ASP A 47 -0.49 11.33 6.34
N ILE A 48 0.80 11.12 6.58
CA ILE A 48 1.70 10.45 5.63
C ILE A 48 1.86 9.00 6.09
N TYR A 49 1.43 8.09 5.24
CA TYR A 49 1.64 6.65 5.43
C TYR A 49 2.88 6.22 4.67
N VAL A 50 3.84 5.66 5.37
CA VAL A 50 5.08 5.13 4.80
C VAL A 50 4.88 3.65 4.46
N VAL A 51 5.28 3.25 3.26
CA VAL A 51 5.36 1.84 2.88
C VAL A 51 6.51 1.20 3.68
N VAL A 52 6.19 0.34 4.64
CA VAL A 52 7.18 -0.40 5.44
C VAL A 52 7.75 -1.57 4.64
N SER A 53 6.90 -2.29 3.92
CA SER A 53 7.32 -3.43 3.09
C SER A 53 6.31 -3.75 1.99
N ARG A 54 6.72 -4.60 1.05
CA ARG A 54 5.90 -5.05 -0.08
C ARG A 54 5.93 -6.55 -0.19
N VAL A 55 4.77 -7.16 -0.39
CA VAL A 55 4.64 -8.61 -0.59
C VAL A 55 3.91 -8.86 -1.89
N PHE A 56 4.49 -9.71 -2.74
CA PHE A 56 3.84 -10.19 -3.96
C PHE A 56 3.24 -11.56 -3.69
N SER A 57 1.97 -11.74 -4.04
CA SER A 57 1.29 -13.04 -3.97
C SER A 57 0.74 -13.39 -5.34
N PHE A 58 0.89 -14.63 -5.76
CA PHE A 58 0.31 -15.12 -7.01
C PHE A 58 -0.84 -16.07 -6.68
N ASN A 59 -1.96 -15.93 -7.38
CA ASN A 59 -3.03 -16.92 -7.30
C ASN A 59 -2.74 -18.14 -8.20
N GLU A 60 -3.58 -19.17 -8.12
CA GLU A 60 -3.45 -20.40 -8.91
C GLU A 60 -3.53 -20.17 -10.42
N GLN A 61 -4.08 -19.03 -10.87
CA GLN A 61 -4.17 -18.63 -12.26
C GLN A 61 -2.97 -17.76 -12.71
N GLY A 62 -1.97 -17.55 -11.84
CA GLY A 62 -0.77 -16.78 -12.13
C GLY A 62 -0.97 -15.26 -12.07
N ALA A 63 -2.11 -14.77 -11.60
CA ALA A 63 -2.32 -13.33 -11.42
C ALA A 63 -1.60 -12.83 -10.16
N ALA A 64 -0.82 -11.76 -10.31
CA ALA A 64 -0.09 -11.14 -9.21
C ALA A 64 -0.98 -10.19 -8.40
N SER A 65 -0.84 -10.24 -7.08
CA SER A 65 -1.34 -9.26 -6.13
C SER A 65 -0.18 -8.63 -5.39
N ILE A 66 -0.25 -7.34 -5.12
CA ILE A 66 0.75 -6.59 -4.36
C ILE A 66 0.11 -6.11 -3.06
N PHE A 67 0.72 -6.46 -1.94
CA PHE A 67 0.35 -5.99 -0.62
C PHE A 67 1.37 -4.93 -0.17
N LEU A 68 0.91 -3.69 -0.02
CA LEU A 68 1.69 -2.61 0.57
C LEU A 68 1.41 -2.58 2.07
N ASN A 69 2.40 -2.92 2.89
CA ASN A 69 2.30 -2.79 4.34
C ASN A 69 2.64 -1.34 4.71
N MET A 70 1.69 -0.62 5.27
CA MET A 70 1.77 0.81 5.54
C MET A 70 1.83 1.06 7.04
N ALA A 71 2.63 2.04 7.45
CA ALA A 71 2.58 2.58 8.80
C ALA A 71 2.51 4.11 8.75
N LEU A 72 1.96 4.77 9.77
CA LEU A 72 2.11 6.21 9.92
C LEU A 72 3.60 6.56 10.03
N ALA A 73 4.02 7.68 9.46
CA ALA A 73 5.42 8.09 9.48
C ALA A 73 6.00 8.16 10.91
N ALA A 74 5.19 8.60 11.89
CA ALA A 74 5.57 8.63 13.30
C ALA A 74 5.85 7.22 13.87
N ASP A 75 5.05 6.22 13.50
CA ASP A 75 5.19 4.83 13.95
C ASP A 75 6.39 4.14 13.27
N ALA A 76 6.58 4.41 11.98
CA ALA A 76 7.71 3.86 11.21
C ALA A 76 9.07 4.35 11.76
N ALA A 77 9.13 5.59 12.28
CA ALA A 77 10.32 6.13 12.92
C ALA A 77 10.63 5.46 14.27
N GLN A 78 9.64 4.91 14.96
CA GLN A 78 9.82 4.20 16.23
C GLN A 78 10.27 2.75 16.04
N ALA A 79 9.84 2.08 14.96
CA ALA A 79 10.22 0.69 14.68
C ALA A 79 11.71 0.48 14.34
N ASN A 80 12.44 1.56 14.04
CA ASN A 80 13.88 1.56 13.72
C ASN A 80 14.77 2.02 14.89
N ARG A 81 14.23 2.12 16.11
CA ARG A 81 14.99 2.46 17.32
C ARG A 81 15.18 1.26 18.24
#